data_AF-A0A2V5P144-F1
#
_entry.id   AF-A0A2V5P144-F1
#
_cell.length_a   1.000
_cell.length_b   1.000
_cell.length_c   1.000
_cell.angle_alpha   90.00
_cell.angle_beta   90.00
_cell.angle_gamma   90.00
#
_symmetry.space_group_name_H-M   'P 1'
#
loop_
_entity.id
_entity.type
_entity.pdbx_description
1 polymer ?
#
loop_
_entity_poly.entity_id
_entity_poly.type
_entity_poly.pdbx_seq_one_letter_code
_entity_poly.pdbx_strand_id
1 'polypeptide(L)'
;MLCGQATKIIRQYRPDAVLSVDPGEWYERWHKTDHRMAAFNTIDAVRAAEFHLYYPEHLLVDKLQPYIVPNLYFFYTSTNEAN
;
A
#
# COMPACT_ATOMS: atom_id res chain seq x y z
N MET A 1 9.97 -3.36 -7.68
CA MET A 1 9.16 -2.75 -8.76
C MET A 1 7.74 -2.44 -8.31
N LEU A 2 7.00 -3.40 -7.72
CA LEU A 2 5.59 -3.16 -7.34
C LEU A 2 5.39 -2.08 -6.26
N CYS A 3 6.11 -2.15 -5.13
CA CYS A 3 6.03 -1.15 -4.06
C CYS A 3 6.40 0.27 -4.53
N GLY A 4 7.42 0.43 -5.37
CA GLY A 4 7.78 1.73 -5.96
C GLY A 4 6.67 2.29 -6.86
N GLN A 5 6.06 1.45 -7.68
CA GLN A 5 4.91 1.87 -8.51
C GLN A 5 3.70 2.28 -7.65
N ALA A 6 3.37 1.51 -6.61
CA ALA A 6 2.30 1.87 -5.68
C ALA A 6 2.63 3.17 -4.93
N THR A 7 3.88 3.37 -4.52
CA THR A 7 4.35 4.62 -3.88
C THR A 7 4.18 5.82 -4.81
N LYS A 8 4.50 5.65 -6.10
CA LYS A 8 4.32 6.68 -7.12
C LYS A 8 2.85 7.07 -7.26
N ILE A 9 1.95 6.08 -7.31
CA ILE A 9 0.50 6.30 -7.35
C ILE A 9 0.03 7.09 -6.13
N ILE A 10 0.44 6.72 -4.92
CA ILE A 10 0.08 7.43 -3.69
C ILE A 10 0.54 8.90 -3.75
N ARG A 11 1.79 9.17 -4.13
CA ARG A 11 2.31 10.54 -4.23
C ARG A 11 1.63 11.37 -5.33
N GLN A 12 1.22 10.72 -6.42
CA GLN A 12 0.52 11.36 -7.54
C GLN A 12 -0.91 11.75 -7.20
N TYR A 13 -1.69 10.82 -6.63
CA TYR A 13 -3.11 11.04 -6.39
C TYR A 13 -3.41 11.64 -5.02
N ARG A 14 -2.46 11.58 -4.08
CA ARG A 14 -2.58 12.14 -2.73
C ARG A 14 -3.91 11.75 -2.06
N PRO A 15 -4.21 10.45 -1.93
CA PRO A 15 -5.52 9.98 -1.48
C PRO A 15 -5.74 10.24 0.01
N ASP A 16 -6.94 10.71 0.37
CA ASP A 16 -7.35 10.87 1.78
C ASP A 16 -7.47 9.54 2.54
N ALA A 17 -7.70 8.44 1.80
CA ALA A 17 -7.77 7.10 2.35
C ALA A 17 -7.19 6.06 1.38
N VAL A 18 -6.47 5.08 1.93
CA VAL A 18 -6.04 3.87 1.24
C VAL A 18 -6.70 2.67 1.91
N LEU A 19 -7.28 1.78 1.09
CA LEU A 19 -7.91 0.55 1.54
C LEU A 19 -7.09 -0.63 1.03
N SER A 20 -6.77 -1.57 1.90
CA SER A 20 -6.01 -2.77 1.55
C SER A 20 -6.55 -4.01 2.23
N VAL A 21 -6.24 -5.18 1.68
CA VAL A 21 -6.38 -6.45 2.40
C VAL A 21 -5.49 -6.41 3.65
N ASP A 22 -5.97 -6.94 4.76
CA ASP A 22 -5.24 -7.00 6.04
C ASP A 22 -3.96 -7.87 5.91
N PRO A 23 -2.76 -7.35 6.17
CA PRO A 23 -1.52 -8.14 6.15
C PRO A 23 -1.36 -9.05 7.37
N GLY A 24 -2.26 -8.95 8.35
CA GLY A 24 -2.17 -9.61 9.65
C GLY A 24 -2.26 -11.12 9.56
N GLU A 25 -1.52 -11.79 10.45
CA GLU A 25 -1.32 -13.24 10.48
C GLU A 25 -2.63 -14.05 10.39
N TRP A 26 -3.71 -13.58 11.04
CA TRP A 26 -4.99 -14.29 11.07
C TRP A 26 -5.69 -14.36 9.71
N TYR A 27 -5.49 -13.36 8.85
CA TYR A 27 -6.11 -13.30 7.52
C TYR A 27 -5.15 -13.77 6.43
N GLU A 28 -3.85 -13.53 6.62
CA GLU A 28 -2.78 -13.92 5.69
C GLU A 28 -2.84 -15.42 5.31
N ARG A 29 -3.18 -16.28 6.27
CA ARG A 29 -3.27 -17.73 6.08
C ARG A 29 -4.22 -18.14 4.94
N TRP A 30 -5.25 -17.35 4.69
CA TRP A 30 -6.26 -17.62 3.66
C TRP A 30 -6.06 -16.78 2.40
N HIS A 31 -5.01 -15.96 2.35
CA HIS A 31 -4.67 -15.18 1.18
C HIS A 31 -3.95 -16.04 0.15
N LYS A 32 -4.51 -16.06 -1.06
CA LYS A 32 -3.74 -16.42 -2.24
C LYS A 32 -2.54 -15.46 -2.35
N THR A 33 -1.47 -15.93 -3.00
CA THR A 33 -0.19 -15.22 -3.05
C THR A 33 -0.33 -13.79 -3.55
N ASP A 34 -1.23 -13.53 -4.50
CA ASP A 34 -1.53 -12.20 -5.03
C ASP A 34 -2.13 -11.25 -3.98
N HIS A 35 -3.11 -11.70 -3.20
CA HIS A 35 -3.71 -10.91 -2.13
C HIS A 35 -2.68 -10.57 -1.05
N ARG A 36 -1.88 -11.57 -0.66
CA ARG A 36 -0.78 -11.41 0.31
C ARG A 36 0.23 -10.38 -0.19
N MET A 37 0.69 -10.54 -1.42
CA MET A 37 1.65 -9.60 -2.03
C MET A 37 1.05 -8.19 -2.16
N ALA A 38 -0.23 -8.05 -2.50
CA ALA A 38 -0.90 -6.75 -2.57
C ALA A 38 -0.96 -6.07 -1.19
N ALA A 39 -1.29 -6.80 -0.13
CA ALA A 39 -1.35 -6.29 1.24
C ALA A 39 0.01 -5.70 1.68
N PHE A 40 1.08 -6.50 1.57
CA PHE A 40 2.42 -6.04 1.97
C PHE A 40 2.92 -4.87 1.11
N ASN A 41 2.79 -4.95 -0.22
CA ASN A 41 3.26 -3.87 -1.08
C ASN A 41 2.48 -2.57 -0.84
N THR A 42 1.19 -2.63 -0.51
CA THR A 42 0.39 -1.42 -0.23
C THR A 42 0.90 -0.71 1.01
N ILE A 43 1.17 -1.45 2.08
CA ILE A 43 1.59 -0.87 3.36
C ILE A 43 3.01 -0.31 3.29
N ASP A 44 3.92 -1.06 2.67
CA ASP A 44 5.27 -0.59 2.41
C ASP A 44 5.24 0.67 1.53
N ALA A 45 4.34 0.74 0.55
CA ALA A 45 4.19 1.90 -0.32
C ALA A 45 3.62 3.12 0.42
N VAL A 46 2.64 2.93 1.32
CA VAL A 46 2.12 4.01 2.18
C VAL A 46 3.27 4.59 3.00
N ARG A 47 4.08 3.75 3.64
CA ARG A 47 5.22 4.21 4.42
C ARG A 47 6.29 4.89 3.56
N ALA A 48 6.62 4.30 2.41
CA ALA A 48 7.59 4.87 1.48
C ALA A 48 7.13 6.22 0.91
N ALA A 49 5.82 6.43 0.71
CA ALA A 49 5.28 7.67 0.18
C ALA A 49 5.63 8.90 1.05
N GLU A 50 5.77 8.70 2.37
CA GLU A 50 6.03 9.74 3.36
C GLU A 50 7.45 10.34 3.29
N PHE A 51 8.44 9.59 2.77
CA PHE A 51 9.85 9.97 2.85
C PHE A 51 10.49 10.06 1.46
N HIS A 52 11.12 11.19 1.15
CA HIS A 52 11.76 11.43 -0.14
C HIS A 52 12.98 10.52 -0.44
N LEU A 53 13.56 9.87 0.58
CA LEU A 53 14.68 8.93 0.38
C LEU A 53 14.24 7.59 -0.20
N TYR A 54 12.96 7.23 -0.06
CA TYR A 54 12.39 6.10 -0.81
C TYR A 54 12.04 6.55 -2.22
N TYR A 55 12.63 5.87 -3.21
CA TYR A 55 12.43 6.15 -4.64
C TYR A 55 12.72 7.62 -4.96
N PRO A 56 13.98 8.08 -4.78
CA PRO A 56 14.35 9.48 -4.96
C PRO A 56 14.06 10.01 -6.37
N GLU A 57 14.02 9.13 -7.38
CA GLU A 57 13.60 9.44 -8.75
C GLU A 57 12.18 10.02 -8.83
N HIS A 58 11.25 9.64 -7.94
CA HIS A 58 9.92 10.23 -7.90
C HIS A 58 9.97 11.73 -7.59
N LEU A 59 10.90 12.17 -6.73
CA LEU A 59 11.09 13.58 -6.42
C LEU A 59 11.94 14.28 -7.50
N LEU A 60 13.07 13.68 -7.86
CA LEU A 60 14.08 14.30 -8.72
C LEU A 60 13.63 14.38 -10.17
N VAL A 61 12.96 13.34 -10.68
CA VAL A 61 12.51 13.22 -12.07
C VAL A 61 11.03 13.55 -12.18
N ASP A 62 10.17 12.82 -11.48
CA ASP A 62 8.71 12.94 -11.62
C ASP A 62 8.12 14.17 -10.88
N LYS A 63 8.92 14.86 -10.07
CA LYS A 63 8.53 16.04 -9.26
C LYS A 63 7.40 15.78 -8.26
N LEU A 64 7.19 14.51 -7.89
CA LEU A 64 6.21 14.09 -6.90
C LEU A 64 6.75 14.32 -5.49
N GLN A 65 6.07 15.15 -4.72
CA GLN A 65 6.42 15.41 -3.33
C GLN A 65 6.06 14.22 -2.43
N PRO A 66 6.75 14.04 -1.30
CA PRO A 66 6.31 13.12 -0.27
C PRO A 66 4.86 13.40 0.17
N TYR A 67 4.17 12.35 0.59
CA TYR A 67 2.78 12.42 1.00
C TYR A 67 2.49 11.46 2.14
N ILE A 68 1.84 11.97 3.17
CA ILE A 68 1.32 11.18 4.30
C ILE A 68 -0.14 10.89 3.99
N VAL A 69 -0.47 9.62 3.86
CA VAL A 69 -1.86 9.18 3.70
C VAL A 69 -2.57 9.36 5.04
N PRO A 70 -3.67 10.14 5.11
CA PRO A 70 -4.34 10.41 6.39
C PRO A 70 -4.99 9.17 7.01
N ASN A 71 -5.57 8.29 6.17
CA ASN A 71 -6.28 7.11 6.64
C ASN A 71 -5.84 5.84 5.90
N LEU A 72 -5.51 4.80 6.65
CA LEU A 72 -5.23 3.46 6.12
C LEU A 72 -6.21 2.49 6.76
N TYR A 73 -7.04 1.86 5.92
CA TYR A 73 -8.04 0.89 6.36
C TYR A 73 -7.70 -0.50 5.82
N PHE A 74 -7.84 -1.50 6.68
CA PHE A 74 -7.72 -2.89 6.30
C PHE A 74 -9.09 -3.55 6.24
N PHE A 75 -9.31 -4.35 5.21
CA PHE A 75 -10.56 -5.07 5.02
C PHE A 75 -10.34 -6.57 4.81
N TYR A 76 -11.34 -7.33 5.25
CA TYR A 76 -11.53 -8.73 4.91
C TYR A 76 -13.02 -9.08 5.04
N THR A 77 -13.49 -10.09 4.28
CA THR A 77 -14.87 -10.58 4.40
C THR A 77 -15.00 -11.44 5.65
N SER A 78 -15.87 -11.04 6.58
CA SER A 78 -15.95 -11.64 7.91
C SER A 78 -16.90 -12.85 8.01
N THR A 79 -16.60 -13.68 9.01
CA THR A 79 -17.37 -14.73 9.70
C THR A 79 -17.72 -16.05 9.01
N ASN A 80 -17.89 -16.17 7.68
CA ASN A 80 -18.35 -17.44 7.07
C ASN A 80 -17.80 -17.74 5.66
N GLU A 81 -16.67 -17.16 5.25
CA GLU A 81 -16.22 -17.32 3.87
C GLU A 81 -15.48 -18.64 3.59
N ALA A 82 -15.90 -19.24 2.49
CA ALA A 82 -15.63 -20.60 2.05
C ALA A 82 -14.25 -20.73 1.40
N ASN A 83 -13.49 -21.73 1.84
CA ASN A 83 -12.68 -22.55 0.95
C ASN A 83 -13.30 -23.95 0.90
#